data_AF-A0A2N5LMA4-F1
#
_entry.id   AF-A0A2N5LMA4-F1
#
_cell.length_a   1.000
_cell.length_b   1.000
_cell.length_c   1.000
_cell.angle_alpha   90.00
_cell.angle_beta   90.00
_cell.angle_gamma   90.00
#
_symmetry.space_group_name_H-M   'P 1'
#
loop_
_entity.id
_entity.type
_entity.pdbx_description
1 polymer ?
#
loop_
_entity_poly.entity_id
_entity_poly.type
_entity_poly.pdbx_seq_one_letter_code
_entity_poly.pdbx_strand_id
1 'polypeptide(L)'
;MAATEESMMSVKLQPNMTHSPYDIKICEDYWAYDNQSGFIKHVKTLCEKYEVSPQVFFETVAQCYAYLDDVVCEYCGYACPIEVPADIRYMRAKNSWLCIICEHALWRTDQANK
;
A
#
# COMPACT_ATOMS: atom_id res chain seq x y z
N MET A 1 3.55 -16.60 -25.60
CA MET A 1 3.29 -15.39 -24.78
C MET A 1 2.66 -15.85 -23.49
N ALA A 2 3.48 -16.14 -22.47
CA ALA A 2 2.97 -16.45 -21.14
C ALA A 2 2.77 -15.11 -20.44
N ALA A 3 1.50 -14.74 -20.22
CA ALA A 3 1.19 -13.68 -19.26
C ALA A 3 1.67 -14.20 -17.90
N THR A 4 2.69 -13.56 -17.35
CA THR A 4 3.14 -13.82 -15.99
C THR A 4 2.02 -13.40 -15.03
N GLU A 5 1.34 -14.39 -14.46
CA GLU A 5 0.31 -14.21 -13.42
C GLU A 5 0.83 -13.46 -12.18
N GLU A 6 2.15 -13.23 -12.06
CA GLU A 6 2.76 -12.41 -11.01
C GLU A 6 2.55 -10.89 -11.18
N SER A 7 2.10 -10.41 -12.35
CA SER A 7 1.87 -8.97 -12.56
C SER A 7 0.54 -8.44 -11.99
N MET A 8 -0.36 -9.32 -11.56
CA MET A 8 -1.74 -8.95 -11.18
C MET A 8 -1.96 -8.68 -9.69
N MET A 9 -0.95 -8.85 -8.84
CA MET A 9 -1.07 -8.68 -7.38
C MET A 9 0.08 -7.84 -6.78
N SER A 10 0.65 -6.91 -7.54
CA SER A 10 1.67 -5.98 -7.04
C SER A 10 0.99 -4.75 -6.42
N VAL A 11 1.51 -4.24 -5.29
CA VAL A 11 1.14 -2.91 -4.80
C VAL A 11 1.36 -1.88 -5.91
N LYS A 12 0.37 -1.02 -6.15
CA LYS A 12 0.49 0.09 -7.09
C LYS A 12 0.94 1.34 -6.34
N LEU A 13 1.89 2.05 -6.94
CA LEU A 13 2.40 3.31 -6.42
C LEU A 13 1.93 4.44 -7.30
N GLN A 14 1.33 5.44 -6.68
CA GLN A 14 1.07 6.72 -7.30
C GLN A 14 2.03 7.75 -6.67
N PRO A 15 3.12 8.09 -7.38
CA PRO A 15 4.02 9.13 -6.91
C PRO A 15 3.31 10.48 -6.88
N ASN A 16 3.66 11.31 -5.89
CA ASN A 16 3.23 12.70 -5.85
C ASN A 16 3.99 13.51 -6.92
N MET A 17 3.43 14.64 -7.37
CA MET A 17 4.04 15.52 -8.39
C MET A 17 5.43 16.04 -7.99
N THR A 18 5.77 15.99 -6.70
CA THR A 18 7.05 16.47 -6.15
C THR A 18 8.13 15.39 -6.06
N HIS A 19 7.83 14.12 -6.33
CA HIS A 19 8.83 13.06 -6.22
C HIS A 19 9.86 13.12 -7.34
N SER A 20 11.13 13.13 -6.94
CA SER A 20 12.23 12.89 -7.86
C SER A 20 12.25 11.41 -8.29
N PRO A 21 12.92 11.07 -9.41
CA PRO A 21 13.14 9.67 -9.78
C PRO A 21 13.84 8.83 -8.69
N TYR A 22 14.60 9.49 -7.81
CA TYR A 22 15.26 8.86 -6.67
C TYR A 22 14.25 8.46 -5.59
N ASP A 23 13.30 9.34 -5.26
CA ASP A 23 12.24 9.08 -4.27
C ASP A 23 11.32 7.94 -4.73
N ILE A 24 10.98 7.93 -6.02
CA ILE A 24 10.19 6.84 -6.62
C ILE A 24 10.87 5.50 -6.39
N LYS A 25 12.19 5.43 -6.61
CA LYS A 25 12.95 4.20 -6.43
C LYS A 25 13.02 3.75 -4.97
N ILE A 26 13.14 4.70 -4.03
CA ILE A 26 13.05 4.40 -2.59
C ILE A 26 11.71 3.74 -2.27
N CYS A 27 10.61 4.30 -2.80
CA CYS A 27 9.28 3.73 -2.59
C CYS A 27 9.13 2.35 -3.23
N GLU A 28 9.53 2.17 -4.49
CA GLU A 28 9.49 0.86 -5.17
C GLU A 28 10.22 -0.22 -4.37
N ASP A 29 11.44 0.07 -3.92
CA ASP A 29 12.25 -0.86 -3.14
C ASP A 29 11.65 -1.13 -1.74
N TYR A 30 11.05 -0.10 -1.11
CA TYR A 30 10.32 -0.27 0.15
C TYR A 30 9.14 -1.24 -0.01
N TRP A 31 8.35 -1.06 -1.07
CA TRP A 31 7.15 -1.85 -1.34
C TRP A 31 7.43 -3.24 -1.93
N ALA A 32 8.65 -3.49 -2.43
CA ALA A 32 9.14 -4.81 -2.87
C ALA A 32 9.45 -5.78 -1.70
N TYR A 33 8.91 -5.53 -0.50
CA TYR A 33 9.14 -6.35 0.69
C TYR A 33 8.59 -7.77 0.51
N ASP A 34 9.48 -8.76 0.55
CA ASP A 34 9.18 -10.17 0.29
C ASP A 34 8.61 -10.95 1.48
N ASN A 35 8.40 -10.28 2.62
CA ASN A 35 7.88 -10.85 3.87
C ASN A 35 8.79 -11.90 4.58
N GLN A 36 9.86 -12.36 3.94
CA GLN A 36 10.76 -13.40 4.45
C GLN A 36 11.96 -12.82 5.20
N SER A 37 12.43 -11.67 4.73
CA SER A 37 13.63 -10.99 5.21
C SER A 37 13.48 -10.30 6.57
N GLY A 38 12.24 -10.12 7.05
CA GLY A 38 11.92 -9.41 8.28
C GLY A 38 11.94 -7.88 8.09
N PHE A 39 10.85 -7.22 8.47
CA PHE A 39 10.60 -5.80 8.13
C PHE A 39 11.71 -4.85 8.61
N ILE A 40 12.20 -5.02 9.84
CA ILE A 40 13.27 -4.18 10.38
C ILE A 40 14.57 -4.32 9.58
N LYS A 41 14.89 -5.55 9.15
CA LYS A 41 16.10 -5.81 8.35
C LYS A 41 15.96 -5.20 6.96
N HIS A 42 14.80 -5.34 6.33
CA HIS A 42 14.47 -4.71 5.06
C HIS A 42 14.69 -3.19 5.10
N VAL A 43 14.06 -2.49 6.06
CA VAL A 43 14.20 -1.04 6.21
C VAL A 43 15.66 -0.64 6.46
N LYS A 44 16.40 -1.37 7.30
CA LYS A 44 17.83 -1.09 7.56
C LYS A 44 18.67 -1.22 6.29
N THR A 45 18.50 -2.30 5.54
CA THR A 45 19.21 -2.50 4.27
C THR A 45 18.92 -1.39 3.26
N LEU A 46 17.68 -0.90 3.20
CA LEU A 46 17.34 0.23 2.34
C LEU A 46 17.96 1.55 2.83
N CYS A 47 17.91 1.84 4.12
CA CYS A 47 18.56 3.04 4.67
C CYS A 47 20.07 3.04 4.36
N GLU A 48 20.74 1.89 4.49
CA GLU A 48 22.15 1.72 4.13
C GLU A 48 22.39 1.89 2.62
N LYS A 49 21.55 1.26 1.78
CA LYS A 49 21.65 1.33 0.31
C LYS A 49 21.52 2.75 -0.23
N TYR A 50 20.64 3.54 0.36
CA TYR A 50 20.34 4.90 -0.08
C TYR A 50 21.13 5.97 0.68
N GLU A 51 21.93 5.58 1.68
CA GLU A 51 22.71 6.49 2.53
C GLU A 51 21.85 7.56 3.22
N VAL A 52 20.64 7.18 3.66
CA VAL A 52 19.68 8.06 4.33
C VAL A 52 19.41 7.64 5.77
N SER A 53 19.04 8.61 6.60
CA SER A 53 18.56 8.30 7.95
C SER A 53 17.15 7.66 7.89
N PRO A 54 16.77 6.87 8.89
CA PRO A 54 15.41 6.32 8.97
C PRO A 54 14.32 7.38 8.93
N GLN A 55 14.55 8.57 9.52
CA GLN A 55 13.58 9.66 9.49
C GLN A 55 13.32 10.12 8.05
N VAL A 56 14.38 10.45 7.31
CA VAL A 56 14.29 10.90 5.92
C VAL A 56 13.67 9.80 5.05
N PHE A 57 14.07 8.55 5.26
CA PHE A 57 13.51 7.41 4.53
C PHE A 57 11.98 7.32 4.69
N PHE A 58 11.47 7.39 5.93
CA PHE A 58 10.03 7.31 6.17
C PHE A 58 9.28 8.56 5.70
N GLU A 59 9.88 9.75 5.76
CA GLU A 59 9.30 10.96 5.17
C GLU A 59 9.13 10.83 3.65
N THR A 60 10.11 10.25 2.96
CA THR A 60 10.01 9.95 1.52
C THR A 60 8.92 8.93 1.24
N VAL A 61 8.90 7.80 1.96
CA VAL A 61 7.92 6.74 1.77
C VAL A 61 6.49 7.22 2.06
N ALA A 62 6.29 8.07 3.08
CA ALA A 62 4.97 8.59 3.46
C ALA A 62 4.32 9.48 2.39
N GLN A 63 5.11 10.06 1.49
CA GLN A 63 4.60 10.85 0.37
C GLN A 63 4.16 9.99 -0.82
N CYS A 64 4.48 8.69 -0.84
CA CYS A 64 4.07 7.76 -1.87
C CYS A 64 2.71 7.16 -1.53
N TYR A 65 1.70 7.48 -2.35
CA TYR A 65 0.40 6.82 -2.22
C TYR A 65 0.49 5.40 -2.76
N ALA A 66 0.28 4.42 -1.90
CA ALA A 66 0.28 3.00 -2.23
C ALA A 66 -1.12 2.42 -2.08
N TYR A 67 -1.52 1.57 -3.04
CA TYR A 67 -2.84 0.94 -3.03
C TYR A 67 -2.84 -0.43 -3.68
N LEU A 68 -3.89 -1.21 -3.37
CA LEU A 68 -4.22 -2.48 -4.00
C LEU A 68 -5.37 -2.23 -4.98
N ASP A 69 -5.13 -2.44 -6.28
CA ASP A 69 -6.16 -2.36 -7.31
C ASP A 69 -7.04 -3.62 -7.37
N ASP A 70 -6.55 -4.73 -6.80
CA ASP A 70 -7.29 -5.99 -6.65
C ASP A 70 -8.20 -6.04 -5.42
N VAL A 71 -8.03 -5.11 -4.46
CA VAL A 71 -8.89 -4.97 -3.28
C VAL A 71 -9.62 -3.64 -3.37
N VAL A 72 -10.92 -3.69 -3.65
CA VAL A 72 -11.76 -2.50 -3.84
C VAL A 72 -12.90 -2.45 -2.84
N CYS A 73 -13.36 -1.24 -2.52
CA CYS A 73 -14.52 -1.03 -1.66
C CYS A 73 -15.75 -1.68 -2.32
N GLU A 74 -16.41 -2.57 -1.60
CA GLU A 74 -17.58 -3.31 -2.10
C GLU A 74 -18.72 -2.39 -2.58
N TYR A 75 -18.78 -1.17 -2.03
CA TYR A 75 -19.84 -0.22 -2.34
C TYR A 75 -19.47 0.77 -3.45
N CYS A 76 -18.33 1.46 -3.34
CA CYS A 76 -17.98 2.54 -4.27
C CYS A 76 -16.87 2.18 -5.26
N GLY A 77 -16.29 0.98 -5.17
CA GLY A 77 -15.20 0.53 -6.04
C GLY A 77 -13.87 1.24 -5.82
N TYR A 78 -13.74 2.10 -4.81
CA TYR A 78 -12.48 2.78 -4.49
C TYR A 78 -11.39 1.74 -4.16
N ALA A 79 -10.19 1.90 -4.71
CA ALA A 79 -9.07 0.99 -4.45
C ALA A 79 -8.58 1.10 -3.00
N CYS A 80 -8.12 -0.02 -2.43
CA CYS A 80 -7.71 -0.07 -1.04
C CYS A 80 -6.34 0.61 -0.84
N PRO A 81 -6.25 1.75 -0.13
CA PRO A 81 -4.97 2.32 0.23
C PRO A 81 -4.24 1.39 1.23
N ILE A 82 -2.92 1.36 1.17
CA ILE A 82 -2.07 0.61 2.10
C ILE A 82 -0.97 1.52 2.63
N GLU A 83 -0.77 1.52 3.94
CA GLU A 83 0.24 2.36 4.61
C GLU A 83 1.52 1.59 4.91
N VAL A 84 1.42 0.28 5.21
CA VAL A 84 2.58 -0.57 5.49
C VAL A 84 2.53 -1.90 4.72
N PRO A 85 3.66 -2.44 4.23
CA PRO A 85 3.71 -3.70 3.49
C PRO A 85 3.14 -4.91 4.25
N ALA A 86 3.16 -4.88 5.58
CA ALA A 86 2.61 -5.94 6.42
C ALA A 86 1.09 -6.13 6.22
N ASP A 87 0.37 -5.06 5.86
CA ASP A 87 -1.08 -5.09 5.74
C ASP A 87 -1.56 -5.72 4.43
N ILE A 88 -0.68 -5.85 3.42
CA ILE A 88 -1.04 -6.37 2.09
C ILE A 88 -1.73 -7.73 2.20
N ARG A 89 -1.12 -8.68 2.93
CA ARG A 89 -1.67 -10.02 3.10
C ARG A 89 -2.97 -10.00 3.89
N TYR A 90 -3.02 -9.18 4.93
CA TYR A 90 -4.21 -9.06 5.77
C TYR A 90 -5.39 -8.50 4.97
N MET A 91 -5.18 -7.45 4.16
CA MET A 91 -6.23 -6.84 3.34
C MET A 91 -6.70 -7.77 2.24
N ARG A 92 -5.80 -8.51 1.59
CA ARG A 92 -6.17 -9.52 0.58
C ARG A 92 -6.89 -10.74 1.14
N ALA A 93 -6.68 -11.06 2.41
CA ALA A 93 -7.37 -12.18 3.06
C ALA A 93 -8.82 -11.84 3.45
N LYS A 94 -9.24 -10.56 3.35
CA LYS A 94 -10.62 -10.16 3.65
C LYS A 94 -11.56 -10.58 2.51
N ASN A 95 -12.69 -11.19 2.87
CA ASN A 95 -13.74 -11.52 1.91
C ASN A 95 -14.48 -10.27 1.39
N SER A 96 -14.51 -9.20 2.18
CA SER A 96 -15.05 -7.90 1.80
C SER A 96 -14.33 -6.77 2.52
N TRP A 97 -14.33 -5.60 1.91
CA TRP A 97 -13.75 -4.38 2.47
C TRP A 97 -14.58 -3.16 2.06
N LEU A 98 -14.66 -2.18 2.97
CA LEU A 98 -15.27 -0.89 2.73
C LEU A 98 -14.22 0.18 2.99
N CYS A 99 -14.19 1.21 2.14
CA CYS A 99 -13.40 2.39 2.45
C CYS A 99 -13.98 3.10 3.67
N ILE A 100 -13.13 3.89 4.34
CA ILE A 100 -13.48 4.63 5.57
C ILE A 100 -14.77 5.45 5.41
N ILE A 101 -15.01 5.99 4.21
CA ILE A 101 -16.20 6.78 3.89
C ILE A 101 -17.46 5.90 3.86
N CYS A 102 -17.42 4.77 3.15
CA CYS A 102 -18.57 3.86 3.02
C CYS A 102 -18.86 3.09 4.31
N GLU A 103 -17.83 2.82 5.12
CA GLU A 103 -17.98 2.21 6.45
C GLU A 103 -18.76 3.13 7.40
N HIS A 104 -18.50 4.43 7.35
CA HIS A 104 -19.12 5.44 8.23
C HIS A 104 -20.28 6.19 7.57
N ALA A 105 -20.79 5.70 6.43
CA ALA A 105 -21.84 6.39 5.72
C ALA A 105 -23.19 6.29 6.44
N LEU A 106 -23.89 7.43 6.55
CA LEU A 106 -25.17 7.55 7.27
C LEU A 106 -26.27 6.59 6.77
N TRP A 107 -26.26 6.20 5.49
CA TRP A 107 -27.23 5.23 4.97
C TRP A 107 -27.08 3.82 5.57
N ARG A 108 -25.93 3.47 6.18
CA ARG A 108 -25.76 2.21 6.92
C ARG A 108 -26.34 2.27 8.32
N THR A 109 -26.22 3.40 9.02
CA THR A 109 -26.78 3.55 10.37
C THR A 109 -28.31 3.44 10.36
N ASP A 110 -28.94 3.82 9.25
CA ASP A 110 -30.39 3.71 9.06
C ASP A 110 -30.85 2.26 8.78
N GLN A 111 -29.99 1.40 8.23
CA GLN A 111 -30.28 -0.01 8.00
C GLN A 111 -30.07 -0.87 9.25
N ALA A 112 -29.12 -0.52 10.12
CA ALA A 112 -28.84 -1.26 11.36
C ALA A 112 -29.90 -1.03 12.46
N ASN A 113 -30.67 0.06 12.36
CA ASN A 113 -31.72 0.45 13.32
C ASN A 113 -33.14 0.03 12.87
N LYS A 114 -33.25 -0.86 11.87
CA LYS A 114 -34.52 -1.49 11.44
C LYS A 114 -34.51 -2.96 11.83
#